data_AF-A0A0L8GH93-F1
#
_entry.id   AF-A0A0L8GH93-F1
#
_cell.length_a   1.000
_cell.length_b   1.000
_cell.length_c   1.000
_cell.angle_alpha   90.00
_cell.angle_beta   90.00
_cell.angle_gamma   90.00
#
_symmetry.space_group_name_H-M   'P 1'
#
loop_
_entity.id
_entity.type
_entity.pdbx_description
1 polymer ?
#
loop_
_entity_poly.entity_id
_entity_poly.type
_entity_poly.pdbx_seq_one_letter_code
_entity_poly.pdbx_strand_id
1 'polypeptide(L)'
;FQHADISCCIDDIPDDVRKRLEVDLRNRESCFPIPIPSNDRHFKKTCLNFVRSMQSPNSKCNFGFREQVNQISAYIDGGAVYASTKEDQNELRTRSQGLLKESGVHLLPKDSQQSCVLTSSDNYCFRAG
;
A
#
# COMPACT_ATOMS: atom_id res chain seq x y z
N PHE A 1 2.96 -8.21 -2.09
CA PHE A 1 4.21 -7.42 -2.02
C PHE A 1 3.87 -5.97 -1.76
N GLN A 2 3.58 -5.63 -0.50
CA GLN A 2 3.10 -4.32 -0.09
C GLN A 2 4.17 -3.72 0.82
N HIS A 3 4.76 -2.60 0.42
CA HIS A 3 5.75 -1.87 1.22
C HIS A 3 5.05 -0.97 2.23
N ALA A 4 4.20 -1.56 3.09
CA ALA A 4 3.43 -0.79 4.06
C ALA A 4 4.31 -0.06 5.11
N ASP A 5 5.59 -0.45 5.24
CA ASP A 5 6.47 0.02 6.30
C ASP A 5 7.62 0.94 5.85
N ILE A 6 7.59 1.48 4.62
CA ILE A 6 8.62 2.42 4.18
C ILE A 6 8.22 3.86 4.56
N SER A 7 8.91 4.41 5.56
CA SER A 7 8.90 5.84 5.83
C SER A 7 10.06 6.55 5.13
N CYS A 8 9.72 7.56 4.35
CA CYS A 8 10.63 8.41 3.58
C CYS A 8 10.67 9.86 4.09
N CYS A 9 9.79 10.23 5.02
CA CYS A 9 9.87 11.51 5.72
C CYS A 9 10.56 11.34 7.07
N ILE A 10 11.58 12.16 7.32
CA ILE A 10 12.41 12.01 8.51
C ILE A 10 11.66 12.33 9.81
N ASP A 11 10.61 13.15 9.72
CA ASP A 11 9.77 13.52 10.87
C ASP A 11 8.85 12.39 11.32
N ASP A 12 8.68 11.35 10.49
CA ASP A 12 7.86 10.17 10.80
C ASP A 12 8.68 9.04 11.45
N ILE A 13 9.99 9.24 11.67
CA ILE A 13 10.90 8.22 12.19
C ILE A 13 11.33 8.59 13.61
N PRO A 14 11.25 7.66 14.59
CA PRO A 14 11.72 7.90 15.95
C PRO A 14 13.19 8.34 16.02
N ASP A 15 13.50 9.28 16.91
CA ASP A 15 14.84 9.89 17.03
C ASP A 15 15.96 8.87 17.31
N ASP A 16 15.66 7.82 18.08
CA ASP A 16 16.59 6.74 18.40
C ASP A 16 16.94 5.90 17.17
N VAL A 17 15.98 5.70 16.27
CA VAL A 17 16.16 5.00 15.00
C VAL A 17 16.90 5.89 13.99
N ARG A 18 16.53 7.18 13.91
CA ARG A 18 17.21 8.17 13.06
C ARG A 18 18.71 8.26 13.36
N LYS A 19 19.09 8.24 14.64
CA LYS A 19 20.50 8.34 15.07
C LYS A 19 21.31 7.08 14.79
N ARG A 20 20.66 5.91 14.76
CA ARG A 20 21.29 4.60 14.51
C ARG A 20 21.42 4.25 13.04
N LEU A 21 20.54 4.78 12.19
CA LEU A 21 20.44 4.32 10.81
C LEU A 21 21.55 4.84 9.90
N GLU A 22 22.23 5.97 10.17
CA GLU A 22 23.14 6.63 9.20
C GLU A 22 22.53 6.79 7.78
N VAL A 23 21.21 6.59 7.61
CA VAL A 23 20.57 6.51 6.30
C VAL A 23 20.18 7.92 5.91
N ASP A 24 20.79 8.42 4.83
CA ASP A 24 20.20 9.52 4.09
C ASP A 24 18.92 9.03 3.40
N LEU A 25 17.80 9.10 4.13
CA LEU A 25 16.47 8.74 3.64
C LEU A 25 16.09 9.57 2.41
N ARG A 26 16.71 10.74 2.23
CA ARG A 26 16.52 11.57 1.03
C ARG A 26 17.20 10.97 -0.19
N ASN A 27 18.23 10.15 -0.01
CA ASN A 27 18.97 9.49 -1.09
C ASN A 27 18.54 8.04 -1.35
N ARG A 28 17.61 7.49 -0.57
CA ARG A 28 17.07 6.15 -0.84
C ARG A 28 16.27 6.17 -2.14
N GLU A 29 16.58 5.26 -3.06
CA GLU A 29 15.93 5.22 -4.40
C GLU A 29 14.40 5.14 -4.31
N SER A 30 13.87 4.35 -3.36
CA SER A 30 12.43 4.21 -3.17
C SER A 30 11.76 5.47 -2.61
N CYS A 31 12.51 6.47 -2.17
CA CYS A 31 11.98 7.66 -1.51
C CYS A 31 11.91 8.86 -2.45
N PHE A 32 10.86 9.66 -2.27
CA PHE A 32 10.73 10.99 -2.88
C PHE A 32 9.87 11.89 -2.00
N PRO A 33 10.31 12.20 -0.76
CA PRO A 33 9.50 12.95 0.19
C PRO A 33 9.13 14.32 -0.36
N ILE A 34 7.91 14.76 -0.09
CA ILE A 34 7.42 16.06 -0.54
C ILE A 34 7.84 17.10 0.50
N PRO A 35 8.70 18.09 0.16
CA PRO A 35 9.13 19.10 1.10
C PRO A 35 7.99 20.06 1.45
N ILE A 36 7.87 20.41 2.72
CA ILE A 36 6.88 21.37 3.22
C ILE A 36 7.60 22.72 3.46
N PRO A 37 7.11 23.84 2.92
CA PRO A 37 7.66 25.16 3.19
C PRO A 37 7.59 25.53 4.68
N SER A 38 8.58 26.27 5.17
CA SER A 38 8.65 26.67 6.59
C SER A 38 7.50 27.60 7.04
N ASN A 39 6.84 28.27 6.10
CA ASN A 39 5.70 29.15 6.32
C ASN A 39 4.34 28.49 6.03
N ASP A 40 4.28 27.16 5.90
CA ASP A 40 3.02 26.45 5.74
C ASP A 40 2.13 26.63 6.98
N ARG A 41 0.85 26.93 6.75
CA ARG A 41 -0.11 27.22 7.82
C ARG A 41 -0.76 25.97 8.41
N HIS A 42 -0.82 24.88 7.63
CA HIS A 42 -1.52 23.67 8.00
C HIS A 42 -0.56 22.63 8.60
N PHE A 43 0.57 22.39 7.93
CA PHE A 43 1.52 21.38 8.36
C PHE A 43 2.60 21.96 9.28
N LYS A 44 2.93 21.22 10.34
CA LYS A 44 4.04 21.53 11.28
C LYS A 44 5.29 20.68 11.04
N LYS A 45 5.23 19.77 10.06
CA LYS A 45 6.34 18.93 9.63
C LYS A 45 7.14 19.61 8.52
N THR A 46 8.32 19.08 8.24
CA THR A 46 9.23 19.50 7.17
C THR A 46 9.03 18.72 5.87
N CYS A 47 8.37 17.56 5.92
CA CYS A 47 8.04 16.75 4.77
C CYS A 47 6.72 15.98 4.93
N LEU A 48 6.18 15.51 3.80
CA LEU A 48 5.17 14.45 3.75
C LEU A 48 5.83 13.15 3.26
N ASN A 49 5.46 12.02 3.87
CA ASN A 49 5.92 10.72 3.43
C ASN A 49 5.45 10.43 2.00
N PHE A 50 6.39 10.06 1.13
CA PHE A 50 6.08 9.61 -0.22
C PHE A 50 7.11 8.57 -0.69
N VAL A 51 6.60 7.40 -1.02
CA VAL A 51 7.36 6.24 -1.53
C VAL A 51 7.06 6.12 -3.02
N ARG A 52 8.10 6.04 -3.86
CA ARG A 52 7.96 5.86 -5.31
C ARG A 52 7.31 4.51 -5.60
N SER A 53 6.50 4.46 -6.65
CA SER A 53 6.01 3.20 -7.21
C SER A 53 7.15 2.26 -7.59
N MET A 54 6.92 0.96 -7.41
CA MET A 54 7.87 -0.10 -7.73
C MET A 54 8.24 -0.05 -9.22
N GLN A 55 9.53 -0.27 -9.53
CA GLN A 55 10.00 -0.36 -10.90
C GLN A 55 9.61 -1.69 -11.55
N SER A 56 9.22 -1.64 -12.83
CA SER A 56 9.03 -2.81 -13.70
C SER A 56 10.27 -3.01 -14.57
N PRO A 57 10.70 -4.26 -14.82
CA PRO A 57 11.56 -4.54 -15.96
C PRO A 57 10.79 -4.21 -17.26
N ASN A 58 11.53 -3.97 -18.35
CA ASN A 58 10.91 -3.76 -19.66
C ASN A 58 10.31 -5.06 -20.22
N SER A 59 9.63 -4.99 -21.37
CA SER A 59 8.98 -6.14 -22.01
C SER A 59 9.91 -7.31 -22.36
N LYS A 60 11.23 -7.08 -22.39
CA LYS A 60 12.27 -8.11 -22.60
C LYS A 60 12.86 -8.62 -21.28
N CYS A 61 12.23 -8.33 -20.14
CA CYS A 61 12.72 -8.63 -18.79
C CYS A 61 14.11 -8.03 -18.47
N ASN A 62 14.49 -6.94 -19.14
CA ASN A 62 15.75 -6.25 -18.93
C ASN A 62 15.54 -4.92 -18.20
N PHE A 63 16.61 -4.43 -17.56
CA PHE A 63 16.63 -3.06 -17.06
C PHE A 63 16.67 -2.06 -18.22
N GLY A 64 15.94 -0.96 -18.08
CA GLY A 64 15.82 0.10 -19.08
C GLY A 64 15.36 1.39 -18.42
N PHE A 65 14.65 2.23 -19.16
CA PHE A 65 13.96 3.37 -18.56
C PHE A 65 12.99 2.90 -17.48
N ARG A 66 12.82 3.72 -16.43
CA ARG A 66 11.96 3.37 -15.30
C ARG A 66 10.50 3.32 -15.72
N GLU A 67 9.91 2.12 -15.66
CA GLU A 67 8.48 1.87 -15.81
C GLU A 67 7.88 1.39 -14.47
N GLN A 68 6.55 1.41 -14.33
CA GLN A 68 5.84 0.96 -13.14
C GLN A 68 5.11 -0.37 -13.40
N VAL A 69 4.92 -1.16 -12.35
CA VAL A 69 4.20 -2.44 -12.44
C VAL A 69 2.70 -2.23 -12.30
N ASN A 70 1.92 -2.79 -13.23
CA ASN A 70 0.50 -3.03 -13.03
C ASN A 70 0.32 -4.37 -12.29
N GLN A 71 -0.19 -4.32 -11.06
CA GLN A 71 -0.41 -5.52 -10.24
C GLN A 71 -1.80 -6.16 -10.47
N ILE A 72 -2.66 -5.51 -11.26
CA ILE A 72 -4.00 -5.99 -11.56
C ILE A 72 -4.17 -6.32 -13.04
N SER A 73 -5.26 -7.02 -13.35
CA SER A 73 -5.66 -7.26 -14.74
C SER A 73 -5.86 -5.95 -15.50
N ALA A 74 -5.46 -5.92 -16.78
CA ALA A 74 -5.70 -4.77 -17.66
C ALA A 74 -7.15 -4.72 -18.19
N TYR A 75 -7.93 -5.78 -17.97
CA TYR A 75 -9.28 -5.92 -18.49
C TYR A 75 -10.34 -5.41 -17.51
N ILE A 76 -11.52 -5.09 -18.04
CA ILE A 76 -12.72 -4.83 -17.23
C ILE A 76 -13.37 -6.19 -16.93
N ASP A 77 -12.79 -6.94 -16.00
CA ASP A 77 -13.17 -8.32 -15.67
C ASP A 77 -13.74 -8.47 -14.25
N GLY A 78 -13.96 -7.36 -13.56
CA GLY A 78 -14.41 -7.36 -12.17
C GLY A 78 -13.30 -7.66 -11.16
N GLY A 79 -12.02 -7.47 -11.52
CA GLY A 79 -10.88 -7.68 -10.62
C GLY A 79 -10.98 -6.97 -9.26
N ALA A 80 -11.65 -5.82 -9.16
CA ALA A 80 -11.90 -5.16 -7.87
C ALA A 80 -12.86 -5.93 -6.92
N VAL A 81 -13.62 -6.88 -7.46
CA VAL A 81 -14.54 -7.77 -6.70
C VAL A 81 -13.92 -9.15 -6.53
N TYR A 82 -13.30 -9.67 -7.58
CA TYR A 82 -12.85 -11.06 -7.63
C TYR A 82 -11.36 -11.25 -7.34
N ALA A 83 -10.56 -10.18 -7.31
CA ALA A 83 -9.10 -10.17 -7.26
C ALA A 83 -8.39 -10.58 -8.55
N SER A 84 -7.15 -10.11 -8.69
CA SER A 84 -6.29 -10.39 -9.84
C SER A 84 -5.33 -11.56 -9.63
N THR A 85 -5.20 -12.10 -8.41
CA THR A 85 -4.37 -13.28 -8.10
C THR A 85 -5.24 -14.47 -7.70
N LYS A 86 -4.73 -15.70 -7.93
CA LYS A 86 -5.46 -16.93 -7.59
C LYS A 86 -5.58 -17.10 -6.08
N GLU A 87 -4.56 -16.66 -5.35
CA GLU A 87 -4.48 -16.70 -3.91
C GLU A 87 -5.57 -15.80 -3.30
N ASP A 88 -5.67 -14.55 -3.74
CA ASP A 88 -6.69 -13.61 -3.26
C ASP A 88 -8.11 -14.05 -3.67
N GLN A 89 -8.28 -14.51 -4.91
CA GLN A 89 -9.54 -15.12 -5.39
C GLN A 89 -10.01 -16.26 -4.47
N ASN A 90 -9.08 -17.10 -4.02
CA ASN A 90 -9.40 -18.21 -3.13
C ASN A 90 -9.77 -17.74 -1.73
N GLU A 91 -9.11 -16.69 -1.24
CA GLU A 91 -9.39 -16.12 0.08
C GLU A 91 -10.73 -15.39 0.13
N LEU A 92 -11.23 -14.86 -0.98
CA LEU A 92 -12.53 -14.19 -1.08
C LEU A 92 -13.72 -15.14 -1.19
N ARG A 93 -13.52 -16.42 -1.52
CA ARG A 93 -14.63 -17.38 -1.77
C ARG A 93 -14.97 -18.21 -0.55
N THR A 94 -16.26 -18.47 -0.33
CA THR A 94 -16.70 -19.45 0.70
C THR A 94 -16.40 -20.88 0.27
N ARG A 95 -16.22 -21.10 -1.04
CA ARG A 95 -16.13 -22.43 -1.69
C ARG A 95 -17.38 -23.29 -1.49
N SER A 96 -18.50 -22.65 -1.15
CA SER A 96 -19.80 -23.27 -0.99
C SER A 96 -20.83 -22.49 -1.80
N GLN A 97 -21.66 -23.21 -2.56
CA GLN A 97 -22.76 -22.63 -3.34
C GLN A 97 -22.34 -21.54 -4.36
N GLY A 98 -21.04 -21.44 -4.69
CA GLY A 98 -20.51 -20.43 -5.61
C GLY A 98 -20.41 -19.01 -5.02
N LEU A 99 -20.51 -18.85 -3.70
CA LEU A 99 -20.59 -17.54 -3.06
C LEU A 99 -19.21 -16.94 -2.69
N LEU A 100 -19.19 -15.61 -2.56
CA LEU A 100 -18.12 -14.87 -1.90
C LEU A 100 -18.36 -14.83 -0.39
N LYS A 101 -17.29 -14.64 0.38
CA LYS A 101 -17.36 -14.45 1.83
C LYS A 101 -18.00 -13.10 2.13
N GLU A 102 -18.72 -13.05 3.24
CA GLU A 102 -19.35 -11.85 3.77
C GLU A 102 -19.26 -11.82 5.30
N SER A 103 -19.56 -10.67 5.90
CA SER A 103 -19.64 -10.49 7.35
C SER A 103 -20.95 -9.82 7.74
N GLY A 104 -21.55 -10.26 8.85
CA GLY A 104 -22.77 -9.65 9.40
C GLY A 104 -23.90 -9.55 8.38
N VAL A 105 -24.44 -8.34 8.19
CA VAL A 105 -25.53 -8.05 7.24
C VAL A 105 -24.97 -7.78 5.84
N HIS A 106 -24.44 -8.81 5.18
CA HIS A 106 -23.91 -8.74 3.79
C HIS A 106 -22.81 -7.68 3.57
N LEU A 107 -22.01 -7.40 4.60
CA LEU A 107 -20.84 -6.54 4.46
C LEU A 107 -19.66 -7.34 3.89
N LEU A 108 -18.68 -6.63 3.36
CA LEU A 108 -17.42 -7.24 2.95
C LEU A 108 -16.74 -7.93 4.15
N PRO A 109 -16.03 -9.05 3.92
CA PRO A 109 -15.36 -9.78 4.98
C PRO A 109 -14.23 -8.95 5.60
N LYS A 110 -13.83 -9.31 6.82
CA LYS A 110 -12.71 -8.68 7.51
C LYS A 110 -11.38 -9.01 6.82
N ASP A 111 -10.56 -7.99 6.60
CA ASP A 111 -9.19 -8.12 6.15
C ASP A 111 -8.25 -8.43 7.32
N SER A 112 -7.42 -9.45 7.12
CA SER A 112 -6.41 -9.91 8.07
C SER A 112 -5.11 -9.10 7.99
N GLN A 113 -4.87 -8.36 6.90
CA GLN A 113 -3.61 -7.63 6.68
C GLN A 113 -3.64 -6.14 7.11
N GLN A 114 -4.80 -5.67 7.61
CA GLN A 114 -5.10 -4.35 8.19
C GLN A 114 -4.13 -3.20 7.82
N SER A 115 -4.44 -2.48 6.74
CA SER A 115 -3.74 -1.25 6.34
C SER A 115 -4.59 0.03 6.50
N CYS A 116 -5.81 -0.06 7.04
CA CYS A 116 -6.73 1.07 7.14
C CYS A 116 -6.70 1.73 8.51
N VAL A 117 -7.19 2.97 8.58
CA VAL A 117 -7.33 3.72 9.84
C VAL A 117 -8.61 3.27 10.55
N LEU A 118 -8.45 2.65 11.72
CA LEU A 118 -9.56 2.24 12.56
C LEU A 118 -9.88 3.36 13.57
N THR A 119 -11.13 3.81 13.58
CA THR A 119 -11.64 4.85 14.50
C THR A 119 -12.34 4.28 15.74
N SER A 120 -12.71 2.99 15.71
CA SER A 120 -13.36 2.25 16.80
C SER A 120 -12.81 0.82 16.82
N SER A 121 -12.82 0.20 18.00
CA SER A 121 -12.43 -1.21 18.18
C SER A 121 -13.32 -2.20 17.42
N ASP A 122 -14.56 -1.79 17.14
CA ASP A 122 -15.54 -2.62 16.42
C ASP A 122 -15.37 -2.53 14.90
N ASN A 123 -14.58 -1.57 14.41
CA ASN A 123 -14.29 -1.41 13.00
C ASN A 123 -13.16 -2.33 12.55
N TYR A 124 -13.19 -2.69 11.26
CA TYR A 124 -12.12 -3.44 10.63
C TYR A 124 -11.98 -3.04 9.16
N CYS A 125 -10.82 -3.30 8.58
CA CYS A 125 -10.61 -3.08 7.15
C CYS A 125 -11.38 -4.13 6.35
N PHE A 126 -12.11 -3.70 5.33
CA PHE A 126 -12.80 -4.63 4.45
C PHE A 126 -11.83 -5.31 3.50
N ARG A 127 -12.08 -6.59 3.25
CA ARG A 127 -11.37 -7.37 2.24
C ARG A 127 -12.19 -7.47 0.96
N ALA A 128 -11.56 -7.09 -0.14
CA ALA A 128 -12.10 -7.14 -1.50
C ALA A 128 -11.04 -7.69 -2.47
N GLY A 129 -11.29 -7.56 -3.78
CA GLY A 129 -10.37 -7.96 -4.84
C GLY A 129 -9.14 -7.09 -4.98
#